data_AF-A0A7C1KJ29-F1
#
_entry.id   AF-A0A7C1KJ29-F1
#
_cell.length_a   1.000
_cell.length_b   1.000
_cell.length_c   1.000
_cell.angle_alpha   90.00
_cell.angle_beta   90.00
_cell.angle_gamma   90.00
#
_symmetry.space_group_name_H-M   'P 1'
#
loop_
_entity.id
_entity.type
_entity.pdbx_description
1 polymer ?
#
loop_
_entity_poly.entity_id
_entity_poly.type
_entity_poly.pdbx_seq_one_letter_code
_entity_poly.pdbx_strand_id
1 'polypeptide(L)'
;MLKVVCERVDVKSAAEPGEGLASVKAMGRVRFVGFGAEGTCEELSFLAGDGSVQLQGRVVVRVKDKLGRVESELSGESLRYRIDPAAMGGVLRP
;
A
#
# COMPACT_ATOMS: atom_id res chain seq x y z
N MET A 1 -4.03 7.89 6.12
CA MET A 1 -2.56 7.66 6.12
C MET A 1 -2.32 6.15 6.01
N LEU A 2 -1.38 5.72 5.16
CA LEU A 2 -0.97 4.31 5.03
C LEU A 2 0.22 4.03 5.96
N LYS A 3 0.13 3.00 6.79
CA LYS A 3 1.23 2.52 7.65
C LYS A 3 1.68 1.16 7.14
N VAL A 4 2.99 0.99 6.99
CA VAL A 4 3.59 -0.26 6.53
C VAL A 4 4.67 -0.70 7.52
N VAL A 5 4.66 -1.98 7.88
CA VAL A 5 5.68 -2.65 8.70
C VAL A 5 6.26 -3.79 7.86
N CYS A 6 7.57 -3.87 7.77
CA CYS A 6 8.28 -4.85 6.94
C CYS A 6 9.70 -5.09 7.49
N GLU A 7 10.40 -6.07 6.94
CA GLU A 7 11.79 -6.37 7.31
C GLU A 7 12.79 -5.43 6.65
N ARG A 8 12.55 -5.04 5.39
CA ARG A 8 13.45 -4.19 4.61
C ARG A 8 12.67 -3.18 3.78
N VAL A 9 13.20 -1.95 3.73
CA VAL A 9 12.73 -0.89 2.83
C VAL A 9 13.85 -0.54 1.86
N ASP A 10 13.53 -0.50 0.58
CA ASP A 10 14.37 0.04 -0.49
C ASP A 10 13.70 1.31 -1.02
N VAL A 11 14.42 2.44 -1.01
CA VAL A 11 13.91 3.73 -1.47
C VAL A 11 14.77 4.19 -2.64
N LYS A 12 14.15 4.31 -3.81
CA LYS A 12 14.75 4.98 -4.96
C LYS A 12 14.19 6.38 -5.05
N SER A 13 15.02 7.35 -4.71
CA SER A 13 14.70 8.76 -4.89
C SER A 13 14.95 9.14 -6.35
N ALA A 14 14.09 10.00 -6.90
CA ALA A 14 14.37 10.65 -8.19
C ALA A 14 15.61 11.53 -7.99
N ALA A 15 16.73 11.18 -8.61
CA ALA A 15 18.01 11.84 -8.35
C ALA A 15 18.08 13.24 -8.97
N GLU A 16 17.29 13.50 -10.03
CA GLU A 16 17.30 14.75 -10.79
C GLU A 16 15.89 15.16 -11.25
N PRO A 17 15.62 16.46 -11.44
CA PRO A 17 14.38 16.92 -12.09
C PRO A 17 14.33 16.44 -13.54
N GLY A 18 13.67 15.32 -13.78
CA GLY A 18 13.56 14.66 -15.09
C GLY A 18 13.83 13.15 -15.06
N GLU A 19 14.43 12.63 -13.99
CA GLU A 19 14.82 11.23 -13.89
C GLU A 19 13.93 10.45 -12.91
N GLY A 20 12.97 9.70 -13.48
CA GLY A 20 12.25 8.61 -12.80
C GLY A 20 11.29 9.00 -11.67
N LEU A 21 10.17 8.29 -11.57
CA LEU A 21 9.28 8.42 -10.41
C LEU A 21 9.97 7.81 -9.18
N ALA A 22 9.95 8.51 -8.04
CA ALA A 22 10.49 7.96 -6.80
C ALA A 22 9.71 6.67 -6.46
N SER A 23 10.39 5.61 -6.04
CA SER A 23 9.73 4.36 -5.69
C SER A 23 10.17 3.87 -4.32
N VAL A 24 9.19 3.36 -3.57
CA VAL A 24 9.41 2.77 -2.25
C VAL A 24 9.01 1.30 -2.33
N LYS A 25 9.89 0.42 -1.89
CA LYS A 25 9.69 -1.01 -1.93
C LYS A 25 9.92 -1.62 -0.55
N ALA A 26 8.85 -2.09 0.07
CA ALA A 26 8.86 -2.81 1.34
C ALA A 26 8.87 -4.32 1.06
N MET A 27 9.75 -5.06 1.74
CA MET A 27 9.93 -6.50 1.54
C MET A 27 10.01 -7.23 2.89
N GLY A 28 9.57 -8.48 2.89
CA GLY A 28 9.67 -9.39 4.02
C GLY A 28 8.57 -9.17 5.05
N ARG A 29 7.70 -10.19 5.18
CA ARG A 29 6.52 -10.23 6.08
C ARG A 29 5.81 -8.87 6.19
N VAL A 30 5.50 -8.28 5.04
CA VAL A 30 4.90 -6.95 4.97
C VAL A 30 3.50 -6.99 5.58
N ARG A 31 3.23 -6.04 6.48
CA ARG A 31 1.91 -5.78 7.04
C ARG A 31 1.58 -4.32 6.83
N PHE A 32 0.38 -4.03 6.33
CA PHE A 32 -0.05 -2.67 6.09
C PHE A 32 -1.44 -2.40 6.65
N VAL A 33 -1.68 -1.14 7.03
CA VAL A 33 -2.97 -0.63 7.50
C VAL A 33 -3.19 0.74 6.88
N GLY A 34 -4.39 0.97 6.34
CA GLY A 34 -4.77 2.26 5.79
C GLY A 34 -6.12 2.22 5.10
N PHE A 35 -6.83 3.34 5.12
CA PHE A 35 -8.03 3.54 4.30
C PHE A 35 -9.14 2.50 4.53
N GLY A 36 -9.32 2.05 5.77
CA GLY A 36 -10.33 1.04 6.13
C GLY A 36 -9.94 -0.41 5.79
N ALA A 37 -8.73 -0.62 5.26
CA ALA A 37 -8.18 -1.93 4.95
C ALA A 37 -6.92 -2.23 5.76
N GLU A 38 -6.71 -3.50 6.06
CA GLU A 38 -5.46 -4.05 6.54
C GLU A 38 -5.04 -5.23 5.67
N GLY A 39 -3.76 -5.50 5.58
CA GLY A 39 -3.31 -6.63 4.78
C GLY A 39 -1.90 -7.07 5.03
N THR A 40 -1.57 -8.18 4.39
CA THR A 40 -0.25 -8.80 4.43
C THR A 40 0.19 -9.19 3.03
N CYS A 41 1.48 -9.11 2.77
CA CYS A 41 2.11 -9.64 1.56
C CYS A 41 3.61 -9.88 1.82
N GLU A 42 4.31 -10.43 0.84
CA GLU A 42 5.77 -10.56 0.89
C GLU A 42 6.48 -9.29 0.42
N GLU A 43 5.87 -8.58 -0.53
CA GLU A 43 6.40 -7.36 -1.12
C GLU A 43 5.29 -6.33 -1.39
N LEU A 44 5.57 -5.06 -1.06
CA LEU A 44 4.75 -3.90 -1.39
C LEU A 44 5.62 -2.87 -2.10
N SER A 45 5.23 -2.47 -3.30
CA SER A 45 5.89 -1.42 -4.08
C SER A 45 4.95 -0.25 -4.32
N PHE A 46 5.43 0.97 -4.10
CA PHE A 46 4.73 2.23 -4.33
C PHE A 46 5.53 3.07 -5.34
N LEU A 47 4.86 3.55 -6.40
CA LEU A 47 5.44 4.46 -7.38
C LEU A 47 4.89 5.88 -7.16
N ALA A 48 5.78 6.78 -6.75
CA ALA A 48 5.46 8.18 -6.51
C ALA A 48 5.35 8.93 -7.83
N GLY A 49 4.14 9.03 -8.36
CA GLY A 49 3.81 9.85 -9.53
C GLY A 49 2.39 9.61 -10.00
N ASP A 50 2.03 8.35 -10.21
CA ASP A 50 0.67 7.94 -10.61
C ASP A 50 -0.14 7.36 -9.44
N GLY A 51 0.50 7.13 -8.28
CA GLY A 51 -0.13 6.54 -7.10
C GLY A 51 -0.32 5.03 -7.21
N SER A 52 0.38 4.36 -8.14
CA SER A 52 0.31 2.91 -8.30
C SER A 52 0.92 2.18 -7.10
N VAL A 53 0.18 1.19 -6.61
CA VAL A 53 0.60 0.26 -5.57
C VAL A 53 0.53 -1.15 -6.11
N GLN A 54 1.59 -1.91 -5.88
CA GLN A 54 1.67 -3.32 -6.24
C GLN A 54 2.03 -4.15 -5.01
N LEU A 55 1.22 -5.17 -4.73
CA LEU A 55 1.45 -6.18 -3.71
C LEU A 55 1.79 -7.50 -4.40
N GLN A 56 2.79 -8.22 -3.89
CA GLN A 56 3.20 -9.51 -4.41
C GLN A 56 3.49 -10.50 -3.28
N GLY A 57 3.21 -11.76 -3.53
CA GLY A 57 3.47 -12.89 -2.64
C GLY A 57 2.45 -12.96 -1.50
N ARG A 58 1.65 -14.04 -1.49
CA ARG A 58 0.63 -14.35 -0.46
C ARG A 58 -0.14 -13.11 0.01
N VAL A 59 -0.72 -12.39 -0.94
CA VAL A 59 -1.46 -11.16 -0.67
C VAL A 59 -2.76 -11.50 0.02
N VAL A 60 -3.03 -10.84 1.14
CA VAL A 60 -4.31 -10.87 1.86
C VAL A 60 -4.67 -9.45 2.22
N VAL A 61 -5.86 -9.00 1.83
CA VAL A 61 -6.40 -7.67 2.15
C VAL A 61 -7.76 -7.86 2.78
N ARG A 62 -7.98 -7.22 3.93
CA ARG A 62 -9.21 -7.31 4.72
C ARG A 62 -9.75 -5.91 4.93
N VAL A 63 -11.00 -5.71 4.54
CA VAL A 63 -11.77 -4.51 4.88
C VAL A 63 -12.53 -4.79 6.16
N LYS A 64 -12.39 -3.90 7.14
CA LYS A 64 -13.04 -4.04 8.44
C LYS A 64 -14.10 -2.97 8.64
N ASP A 65 -15.19 -3.35 9.29
CA ASP A 65 -16.21 -2.41 9.76
C ASP A 65 -15.68 -1.55 10.93
N LYS A 66 -16.50 -0.59 11.37
CA LYS A 66 -16.19 0.27 12.53
C LYS A 66 -16.05 -0.50 13.85
N LEU A 67 -16.48 -1.76 13.91
CA LEU A 67 -16.40 -2.65 15.06
C LEU A 67 -15.21 -3.63 14.95
N GLY A 68 -14.41 -3.54 13.89
CA GLY A 68 -13.24 -4.39 13.64
C GLY A 68 -13.55 -5.76 13.04
N ARG A 69 -14.79 -6.04 12.64
CA ARG A 69 -15.18 -7.30 11.98
C ARG A 69 -14.78 -7.24 10.51
N VAL A 70 -14.32 -8.36 9.97
CA VAL A 70 -13.98 -8.46 8.55
C VAL A 70 -15.26 -8.49 7.73
N GLU A 71 -15.52 -7.43 6.96
CA GLU A 71 -16.66 -7.37 6.04
C GLU A 71 -16.30 -7.96 4.67
N SER A 72 -15.04 -7.86 4.26
CA SER A 72 -14.58 -8.37 2.98
C SER A 72 -13.12 -8.79 3.05
N GLU A 73 -12.79 -9.88 2.38
CA GLU A 73 -11.43 -10.39 2.24
C GLU A 73 -11.11 -10.62 0.76
N LEU A 74 -9.96 -10.14 0.32
CA LEU A 74 -9.37 -10.41 -0.98
C LEU A 74 -8.04 -11.11 -0.77
N SER A 75 -7.85 -12.27 -1.39
CA SER A 75 -6.60 -13.02 -1.31
C SER A 75 -6.13 -13.46 -2.69
N GLY A 76 -4.81 -13.54 -2.87
CA GLY A 76 -4.19 -13.95 -4.14
C GLY A 76 -2.68 -13.80 -4.15
N GLU A 77 -2.07 -14.10 -5.29
CA GLU A 77 -0.61 -14.02 -5.46
C GLU A 77 -0.11 -12.60 -5.70
N SER A 78 -0.94 -11.76 -6.32
CA SER A 78 -0.60 -10.38 -6.65
C SER A 78 -1.83 -9.49 -6.64
N LEU A 79 -1.66 -8.24 -6.22
CA LEU A 79 -2.69 -7.21 -6.30
C LEU A 79 -2.06 -5.92 -6.84
N ARG A 80 -2.76 -5.26 -7.75
CA ARG A 80 -2.38 -3.92 -8.21
C ARG A 80 -3.57 -2.99 -8.06
N TYR A 81 -3.34 -1.82 -7.50
CA TYR A 81 -4.34 -0.77 -7.39
C TYR A 81 -3.69 0.61 -7.50
N ARG A 82 -4.50 1.63 -7.73
CA ARG A 82 -4.04 3.02 -7.78
C ARG A 82 -4.69 3.79 -6.65
N ILE A 83 -3.90 4.49 -5.86
CA ILE A 83 -4.39 5.44 -4.87
C ILE A 83 -4.67 6.75 -5.61
N ASP A 84 -5.95 7.11 -5.71
CA ASP A 84 -6.33 8.41 -6.21
C ASP A 84 -6.21 9.45 -5.08
N PRO A 85 -5.30 10.44 -5.18
CA PRO A 85 -5.09 11.41 -4.11
C PRO A 85 -6.30 12.33 -3.92
N ALA A 86 -7.15 12.54 -4.94
CA ALA A 86 -8.36 13.34 -4.80
C ALA A 86 -9.44 12.60 -3.99
N ALA A 87 -9.50 11.27 -4.09
CA ALA A 87 -10.38 10.43 -3.27
C ALA A 87 -9.96 10.36 -1.78
N MET A 88 -8.71 10.72 -1.45
CA MET A 88 -8.18 10.67 -0.09
C MET A 88 -8.60 11.86 0.80
N GLY A 89 -9.16 12.92 0.22
CA GLY A 89 -9.59 14.13 0.93
C GLY A 89 -10.74 13.91 1.93
N GLY A 90 -11.47 12.79 1.83
CA GLY A 90 -12.58 12.46 2.74
C GLY A 90 -12.19 11.70 4.02
N VAL A 91 -10.99 11.12 4.07
CA VAL A 91 -10.54 10.22 5.16
C VAL A 91 -9.60 10.92 6.15
N LEU A 92 -9.33 12.21 5.94
CA LEU A 92 -8.45 13.06 6.75
C LEU A 92 -9.22 14.26 7.33
N ARG A 93 -10.30 14.00 8.07
CA ARG A 93 -10.79 14.99 9.04
C ARG A 93 -10.40 14.52 10.45
N PRO A 94 -9.71 15.35 11.24
CA PRO A 94 -9.34 15.03 12.62
C PRO A 94 -10.57 14.82 13.52
#